data_AF-A0A415FE99-F1
#
_entry.id   AF-A0A415FE99-F1
#
_cell.length_a   1.000
_cell.length_b   1.000
_cell.length_c   1.000
_cell.angle_alpha   90.00
_cell.angle_beta   90.00
_cell.angle_gamma   90.00
#
_symmetry.space_group_name_H-M   'P 1'
#
loop_
_entity.id
_entity.type
_entity.pdbx_description
1 polymer ?
#
loop_
_entity_poly.entity_id
_entity_poly.type
_entity_poly.pdbx_seq_one_letter_code
_entity_poly.pdbx_strand_id
1 'polypeptide(L)'
;MIRICKNADKPQTLDKSYNTDEVCKQLLMDQNDKCYLCERRLTTDYQVEHFKSQANNGDLKQTWENLFVACGYCNNKKSNKYDDILDPTQYDIETIIEHSNDFVNQKAIFDS
;
A
#
# COMPACT_ATOMS: atom_id res chain seq x y z
N MET A 1 10.69 1.19 -3.54
CA MET A 1 9.63 1.22 -2.52
C MET A 1 9.85 2.26 -1.44
N ILE A 2 8.93 3.23 -1.37
CA ILE A 2 8.87 4.16 -0.24
C ILE A 2 8.61 3.42 1.06
N ARG A 3 9.35 3.78 2.10
CA ARG A 3 8.98 3.43 3.47
C ARG A 3 7.76 4.26 3.86
N ILE A 4 6.73 3.61 4.37
CA ILE A 4 5.50 4.29 4.79
C ILE A 4 5.53 4.49 6.29
N CYS A 5 5.38 5.75 6.70
CA CYS A 5 5.29 6.14 8.10
C CYS A 5 3.85 6.53 8.39
N LYS A 6 3.09 5.64 9.03
CA LYS A 6 1.73 5.95 9.45
C LYS A 6 1.72 6.87 10.65
N ASN A 7 0.81 7.84 10.63
CA ASN A 7 0.55 8.65 11.81
C ASN A 7 -0.11 7.77 12.90
N ALA A 8 0.36 7.91 14.14
CA ALA A 8 -0.18 7.17 15.28
C ALA A 8 -1.61 7.63 15.63
N ASP A 9 -1.93 8.90 15.33
CA ASP A 9 -3.24 9.47 15.56
C ASP A 9 -4.19 9.11 14.40
N LYS A 10 -5.01 8.07 14.61
CA LYS A 10 -6.05 7.70 13.66
C LYS A 10 -7.16 8.76 13.60
N PRO A 11 -7.74 9.04 12.41
CA PRO A 11 -8.86 9.96 12.29
C PRO A 11 -10.10 9.48 13.06
N GLN A 12 -10.78 10.38 13.77
CA GLN A 12 -12.01 10.04 14.52
C GLN A 12 -13.14 9.55 13.60
N THR A 13 -13.13 10.00 12.33
CA THR A 13 -14.10 9.59 11.33
C THR A 13 -13.93 8.15 10.84
N LEU A 14 -12.81 7.50 11.15
CA LEU A 14 -12.55 6.11 10.78
C LEU A 14 -13.61 5.15 11.34
N ASP A 15 -14.09 5.41 12.56
CA ASP A 15 -15.14 4.62 13.21
C ASP A 15 -16.47 4.71 12.45
N LYS A 16 -16.69 5.78 11.65
CA LYS A 16 -17.86 5.94 10.78
C LYS A 16 -17.64 5.28 9.42
N SER A 17 -16.50 5.55 8.78
CA SER A 17 -16.13 4.95 7.49
C SER A 17 -14.64 5.04 7.21
N TYR A 18 -14.10 4.04 6.52
CA TYR A 18 -12.71 3.99 6.09
C TYR A 18 -12.40 4.91 4.89
N ASN A 19 -13.39 5.54 4.27
CA ASN A 19 -13.22 6.37 3.06
C ASN A 19 -13.68 7.81 3.24
N THR A 20 -13.71 8.32 4.48
CA THR A 20 -14.00 9.73 4.72
C THR A 20 -12.86 10.63 4.26
N ASP A 21 -13.14 11.89 3.97
CA ASP A 21 -12.14 12.86 3.50
C ASP A 21 -10.95 13.00 4.47
N GLU A 22 -11.20 12.95 5.78
CA GLU A 22 -10.15 12.98 6.81
C GLU A 22 -9.24 11.75 6.73
N VAL A 23 -9.82 10.56 6.56
CA VAL A 23 -9.08 9.30 6.39
C VAL A 23 -8.24 9.33 5.12
N CYS A 24 -8.85 9.70 3.99
CA CYS A 24 -8.17 9.81 2.71
C CYS A 24 -7.00 10.80 2.78
N LYS A 25 -7.22 11.98 3.39
CA LYS A 25 -6.19 13.01 3.53
C LYS A 25 -5.03 12.54 4.39
N GLN A 26 -5.28 11.86 5.51
CA GLN A 26 -4.22 11.35 6.36
C GLN A 26 -3.43 10.24 5.67
N LEU A 27 -4.08 9.29 5.00
CA LEU A 27 -3.39 8.23 4.26
C LEU A 27 -2.54 8.78 3.11
N LEU A 28 -3.02 9.80 2.39
CA LEU A 28 -2.22 10.50 1.38
C LEU A 28 -0.97 11.12 1.98
N MET A 29 -1.10 11.77 3.14
CA MET A 29 0.05 12.36 3.86
C MET A 29 1.05 11.30 4.31
N ASP A 30 0.59 10.20 4.90
CA ASP A 30 1.42 9.08 5.38
C ASP A 30 2.20 8.40 4.24
N GLN A 31 1.71 8.52 3.01
CA GLN A 31 2.26 7.89 1.82
C GLN A 31 2.86 8.88 0.81
N ASN A 32 3.04 10.14 1.20
CA ASN A 32 3.59 11.21 0.37
C ASN A 32 2.89 11.35 -1.00
N ASP A 33 1.57 11.25 -1.01
CA ASP A 33 0.72 11.25 -2.20
C ASP A 33 1.10 10.15 -3.22
N LYS A 34 1.58 8.99 -2.77
CA LYS A 34 1.97 7.89 -3.66
C LYS A 34 1.21 6.61 -3.37
N CYS A 35 0.99 5.82 -4.42
CA CYS A 35 0.48 4.46 -4.30
C CYS A 35 1.50 3.61 -3.53
N TYR A 36 1.11 2.91 -2.47
CA TYR A 36 2.06 2.10 -1.72
C TYR A 36 2.65 0.92 -2.52
N LEU A 37 1.91 0.43 -3.52
CA LEU A 37 2.30 -0.74 -4.30
C LEU A 37 3.23 -0.43 -5.47
N CYS A 38 3.04 0.71 -6.13
CA CYS A 38 3.80 1.06 -7.35
C CYS A 38 4.44 2.45 -7.31
N GLU A 39 4.26 3.19 -6.22
CA GLU A 39 4.89 4.49 -5.95
C GLU A 39 4.57 5.62 -6.93
N ARG A 40 3.70 5.38 -7.91
CA ARG A 40 3.20 6.45 -8.77
C ARG A 40 2.54 7.51 -7.89
N ARG A 41 2.76 8.78 -8.25
CA ARG A 41 2.07 9.89 -7.59
C ARG A 41 0.57 9.79 -7.88
N LEU A 42 -0.21 9.89 -6.82
CA LEU A 42 -1.66 9.93 -6.83
C LEU A 42 -2.10 11.40 -6.94
N THR A 43 -3.13 11.62 -7.75
CA THR A 43 -3.77 12.92 -7.88
C THR A 43 -5.23 12.77 -7.43
N THR A 44 -6.18 12.78 -8.36
CA THR A 44 -7.59 12.53 -8.08
C THR A 44 -7.98 11.06 -8.21
N ASP A 45 -7.13 10.25 -8.85
CA ASP A 45 -7.38 8.82 -9.11
C ASP A 45 -6.66 7.94 -8.10
N TYR A 46 -7.25 7.83 -6.91
CA TYR A 46 -6.85 6.92 -5.84
C TYR A 46 -8.05 6.29 -5.13
N GLN A 47 -7.79 5.19 -4.44
CA GLN A 47 -8.77 4.46 -3.64
C GLN A 47 -8.16 4.12 -2.29
N VAL A 48 -8.99 4.10 -1.25
CA VAL A 48 -8.60 3.48 0.02
C VAL A 48 -8.63 1.97 -0.18
N GLU A 49 -7.51 1.32 0.11
CA GLU A 49 -7.23 -0.09 -0.09
C GLU A 49 -6.94 -0.77 1.25
N HIS A 50 -7.30 -2.04 1.36
CA HIS A 50 -7.10 -2.87 2.54
C HIS A 50 -5.94 -3.84 2.33
N PHE A 51 -4.85 -3.67 3.08
CA PHE A 51 -3.65 -4.51 2.99
C PHE A 51 -3.97 -6.00 3.12
N LYS A 52 -4.74 -6.36 4.14
CA LYS A 52 -5.49 -7.62 4.24
C LYS A 52 -6.89 -7.39 3.71
N SER A 53 -7.25 -8.10 2.65
CA SER A 53 -8.48 -7.89 1.92
C SER A 53 -9.72 -8.05 2.79
N GLN A 54 -10.71 -7.20 2.57
CA GLN A 54 -11.98 -7.24 3.30
C GLN A 54 -12.73 -8.58 3.12
N ALA A 55 -12.56 -9.24 1.96
CA ALA A 55 -13.23 -10.50 1.67
C ALA A 55 -12.77 -11.63 2.61
N ASN A 56 -11.49 -11.65 2.97
CA ASN A 56 -10.90 -12.67 3.82
C ASN A 56 -10.80 -12.21 5.29
N ASN A 57 -10.77 -10.89 5.54
CA ASN A 57 -10.50 -10.29 6.85
C ASN A 57 -11.48 -9.14 7.15
N GLY A 58 -12.77 -9.45 7.23
CA GLY A 58 -13.84 -8.46 7.39
C GLY A 58 -13.77 -7.65 8.69
N ASP A 59 -13.14 -8.21 9.72
CA ASP A 59 -12.85 -7.59 11.01
C ASP A 59 -11.80 -6.46 10.90
N LEU A 60 -10.89 -6.54 9.92
CA LEU A 60 -9.83 -5.54 9.71
C LEU A 60 -10.26 -4.34 8.85
N LYS A 61 -11.56 -4.24 8.53
CA LYS A 61 -12.10 -3.24 7.60
C LYS A 61 -11.86 -1.79 8.05
N GLN A 62 -11.87 -1.53 9.35
CA GLN A 62 -11.67 -0.20 9.96
C GLN A 62 -10.37 -0.13 10.76
N THR A 63 -9.48 -1.10 10.61
CA THR A 63 -8.17 -1.10 11.28
C THR A 63 -7.23 -0.15 10.54
N TRP A 64 -6.74 0.88 11.21
CA TRP A 64 -5.94 1.94 10.60
C TRP A 64 -4.68 1.40 9.91
N GLU A 65 -4.02 0.46 10.56
CA GLU A 65 -2.82 -0.26 10.14
C GLU A 65 -3.08 -1.05 8.86
N ASN A 66 -4.33 -1.46 8.62
CA ASN A 66 -4.76 -2.20 7.43
C ASN A 66 -5.14 -1.31 6.24
N LEU A 67 -5.20 0.02 6.40
CA LEU A 67 -5.67 0.94 5.33
C LEU A 67 -4.54 1.68 4.64
N PHE A 68 -4.58 1.75 3.32
CA PHE A 68 -3.60 2.48 2.50
C PHE A 68 -4.29 3.20 1.34
N VAL A 69 -3.62 4.15 0.70
CA VAL A 69 -4.00 4.65 -0.62
C VAL A 69 -3.27 3.89 -1.71
N ALA A 70 -4.04 3.41 -2.68
CA ALA A 70 -3.54 2.75 -3.87
C ALA A 70 -4.20 3.33 -5.13
N CYS A 71 -3.55 3.18 -6.28
CA CYS A 71 -4.21 3.45 -7.54
C CYS A 71 -5.20 2.34 -7.91
N GLY A 72 -6.20 2.67 -8.73
CA GLY A 72 -7.20 1.69 -9.16
C GLY A 72 -6.60 0.48 -9.88
N TYR A 73 -5.50 0.64 -10.62
CA TYR A 73 -4.81 -0.48 -11.26
C TYR A 73 -4.23 -1.47 -10.23
N CYS A 74 -3.45 -0.97 -9.26
CA CYS A 74 -2.81 -1.81 -8.26
C CYS A 74 -3.84 -2.45 -7.31
N ASN A 75 -4.86 -1.70 -6.89
CA ASN A 75 -5.94 -2.22 -6.06
C ASN A 75 -6.67 -3.38 -6.76
N ASN A 76 -7.06 -3.22 -8.03
CA ASN A 76 -7.70 -4.29 -8.80
C ASN A 76 -6.78 -5.49 -9.05
N LYS A 77 -5.47 -5.26 -9.22
CA LYS A 77 -4.48 -6.32 -9.42
C LYS A 77 -4.27 -7.15 -8.15
N LYS A 78 -4.18 -6.48 -6.99
CA LYS A 78 -4.04 -7.13 -5.67
C LYS A 78 -5.32 -7.88 -5.30
N SER A 79 -6.46 -7.16 -5.30
CA SER A 79 -7.78 -7.71 -4.98
C SER A 79 -7.74 -8.51 -3.65
N ASN A 80 -8.53 -9.56 -3.55
CA ASN A 80 -8.48 -10.54 -2.46
C ASN A 80 -7.53 -11.72 -2.73
N LYS A 81 -6.70 -11.63 -3.78
CA LYS A 81 -5.82 -12.72 -4.22
C LYS A 81 -4.47 -12.70 -3.53
N TYR A 82 -4.04 -11.53 -3.06
CA TYR A 82 -2.71 -11.32 -2.48
C TYR A 82 -2.84 -10.59 -1.15
N ASP A 83 -3.09 -11.36 -0.10
CA ASP A 83 -3.09 -10.85 1.28
C ASP A 83 -1.71 -10.97 1.95
N ASP A 84 -0.83 -11.84 1.44
CA ASP A 84 0.51 -12.09 2.02
C ASP A 84 1.62 -11.37 1.24
N ILE A 85 1.40 -10.08 0.98
CA ILE A 85 2.42 -9.20 0.41
C ILE A 85 3.30 -8.61 1.53
N LEU A 86 4.48 -8.10 1.17
CA LEU A 86 5.37 -7.42 2.12
C LEU A 86 4.73 -6.14 2.64
N ASP A 87 4.84 -5.91 3.95
CA ASP A 87 4.33 -4.72 4.61
C ASP A 87 5.35 -3.56 4.53
N PRO A 88 5.05 -2.48 3.79
CA PRO A 88 5.94 -1.32 3.62
C PRO A 88 6.12 -0.47 4.89
N THR A 89 5.38 -0.76 5.96
CA THR A 89 5.53 -0.12 7.27
C THR A 89 6.52 -0.87 8.17
N GLN A 90 6.71 -2.17 7.95
CA GLN A 90 7.59 -3.02 8.73
C GLN A 90 8.96 -3.19 8.10
N TYR A 91 9.02 -3.20 6.77
CA TYR A 91 10.23 -3.53 6.03
C TYR A 91 10.63 -2.40 5.07
N ASP A 92 11.93 -2.15 4.97
CA ASP A 92 12.50 -1.38 3.88
C ASP A 92 12.56 -2.28 2.65
N ILE A 93 11.48 -2.32 1.85
CA ILE A 93 11.32 -3.33 0.78
C ILE A 93 12.44 -3.26 -0.27
N GLU A 94 13.04 -2.08 -0.47
CA GLU A 94 14.23 -1.90 -1.33
C GLU A 94 15.45 -2.70 -0.88
N THR A 95 15.52 -3.12 0.38
CA THR A 95 16.61 -3.95 0.90
C THR A 95 16.28 -5.44 0.87
N ILE A 96 15.04 -5.80 0.51
CA ILE A 96 14.59 -7.20 0.41
C ILE A 96 14.57 -7.63 -1.04
N ILE A 97 14.12 -6.76 -1.94
CA ILE A 97 14.02 -7.06 -3.36
C ILE A 97 15.33 -6.62 -4.03
N GLU A 98 16.18 -7.59 -4.37
CA GLU A 98 17.39 -7.35 -5.14
C GLU A 98 17.17 -7.76 -6.60
N HIS A 99 17.59 -6.88 -7.51
CA HIS A 99 17.76 -7.27 -8.91
C HIS A 99 19.16 -6.93 -9.37
N SER A 100 19.69 -7.76 -10.25
CA SER A 100 20.95 -7.53 -10.93
C SER A 100 20.77 -7.66 -12.43
N ASN A 101 21.65 -7.01 -13.19
CA ASN A 101 21.63 -7.11 -14.65
C ASN A 101 22.78 -8.00 -15.11
N ASP A 102 22.46 -9.12 -15.73
CA ASP A 102 23.40 -9.90 -16.50
C ASP A 102 23.53 -9.28 -17.90
N PHE A 103 24.52 -8.40 -18.05
CA PHE A 103 24.80 -7.73 -19.32
C PHE A 103 25.28 -8.70 -20.41
N VAL A 104 25.89 -9.83 -20.04
CA VAL A 104 26.41 -10.81 -21.01
C VAL A 104 25.25 -11.53 -21.66
N ASN A 105 24.26 -11.95 -20.87
CA ASN A 105 23.09 -12.67 -21.36
C ASN A 105 21.89 -11.75 -21.66
N GLN A 106 22.02 -10.44 -21.44
CA GLN A 106 20.97 -9.42 -21.60
C GLN A 106 19.71 -9.75 -20.78
N LYS A 107 19.90 -10.17 -19.53
CA LYS A 107 18.81 -10.59 -18.63
C LYS A 107 18.82 -9.79 -17.35
N ALA A 108 17.63 -9.42 -16.87
CA ALA A 108 17.42 -9.01 -15.49
C ALA A 108 17.28 -10.28 -14.64
N ILE A 109 18.08 -10.38 -13.59
CA ILE A 109 18.02 -11.43 -12.57
C ILE A 109 17.31 -10.83 -11.37
N PHE A 110 16.31 -11.54 -10.84
CA PHE A 110 15.61 -11.18 -9.62
C PHE A 110 15.97 -12.22 -8.58
N ASP A 111 16.68 -11.80 -7.54
CA ASP A 111 17.07 -12.65 -6.43
C ASP A 111 16.13 -12.36 -5.25
N SER A 112 15.74 -13.40 -4.51
CA SER A 112 14.79 -13.33 -3.38
C SER A 112 15.35 -14.06 -2.17
#